data_AF-A0A935C8S8-F1
#
_entry.id   AF-A0A935C8S8-F1
#
_cell.length_a   1.000
_cell.length_b   1.000
_cell.length_c   1.000
_cell.angle_alpha   90.00
_cell.angle_beta   90.00
_cell.angle_gamma   90.00
#
_symmetry.space_group_name_H-M   'P 1'
#
loop_
_entity.id
_entity.type
_entity.pdbx_description
1 polymer ?
#
loop_
_entity_poly.entity_id
_entity_poly.type
_entity_poly.pdbx_seq_one_letter_code
_entity_poly.pdbx_strand_id
1 'polypeptide(L)'
;MENLKKFLVYSLSIVALFSLTAISCNDTDSLLDVSVDSTISESFHVATNDAGDTLIVQTIDPSEDLSDYEDRIKSFSAEKVTITVTDNLSNGNTASLTLNMSDFEAATGPTIYEVGNLLQLTEETEIDVPSSALLEIVNYLETMEKFDLKADVTTDGPVDLTMKFTIYGVVTASAGS
;
A
#
# COMPACT_ATOMS: atom_id res chain seq x y z
N MET A 1 39.58 -3.89 -26.13
CA MET A 1 39.02 -2.82 -26.97
C MET A 1 37.53 -3.07 -27.29
N GLU A 2 36.74 -3.60 -26.34
CA GLU A 2 35.31 -3.92 -26.56
C GLU A 2 34.35 -3.13 -25.65
N ASN A 3 34.88 -2.44 -24.62
CA ASN A 3 34.05 -1.71 -23.66
C ASN A 3 33.72 -0.27 -24.09
N LEU A 4 34.42 0.29 -25.08
CA LEU A 4 34.17 1.66 -25.56
C LEU A 4 32.97 1.76 -26.52
N LYS A 5 32.64 0.66 -27.21
CA LYS A 5 31.49 0.61 -28.14
C LYS A 5 30.15 0.50 -27.41
N LYS A 6 30.11 -0.11 -26.21
CA LYS A 6 28.89 -0.20 -25.41
C LYS A 6 28.50 1.15 -24.80
N PHE A 7 29.46 2.00 -24.45
CA PHE A 7 29.19 3.31 -23.84
C PHE A 7 28.54 4.31 -24.83
N LEU A 8 28.87 4.21 -26.11
CA LEU A 8 28.33 5.08 -27.18
C LEU A 8 26.90 4.74 -27.59
N VAL A 9 26.45 3.49 -27.40
CA VAL A 9 25.06 3.10 -27.69
C VAL A 9 24.11 3.58 -26.59
N TYR A 10 24.57 3.61 -25.33
CA TYR A 10 23.75 4.11 -24.22
C TYR A 10 23.55 5.64 -24.22
N SER A 11 24.43 6.43 -24.84
CA SER A 11 24.25 7.89 -24.90
C SER A 11 23.32 8.34 -26.03
N LEU A 12 23.07 7.51 -27.05
CA LEU A 12 22.20 7.88 -28.17
C LEU A 12 20.71 7.62 -27.89
N SER A 13 20.40 6.68 -26.99
CA SER A 13 19.03 6.39 -26.56
C SER A 13 18.47 7.44 -25.58
N ILE A 14 19.33 8.16 -24.87
CA ILE A 14 18.90 9.17 -23.88
C ILE A 14 18.53 10.50 -24.56
N VAL A 15 19.11 10.84 -25.72
CA VAL A 15 18.81 12.09 -26.44
C VAL A 15 17.54 11.99 -27.30
N ALA A 16 17.15 10.77 -27.71
CA ALA A 16 15.91 10.54 -28.45
C ALA A 16 14.64 10.61 -27.57
N LEU A 17 14.77 10.45 -26.25
CA LEU A 17 13.64 10.62 -25.31
C LEU A 17 13.35 12.10 -24.97
N PHE A 18 14.27 13.03 -25.24
CA PHE A 18 14.09 14.46 -24.99
C PHE A 18 13.71 15.30 -26.22
N SER A 19 13.54 14.69 -27.39
CA SER A 19 13.25 15.43 -28.65
C SER A 19 11.82 15.28 -29.18
N LEU A 20 10.92 14.60 -28.44
CA LEU A 20 9.48 14.58 -28.75
C LEU A 20 8.67 15.65 -28.00
N THR A 21 9.31 16.55 -27.25
CA THR A 21 8.66 17.67 -26.56
C THR A 21 8.49 18.94 -27.41
N ALA A 22 8.63 18.84 -28.73
CA ALA A 22 8.42 19.97 -29.62
C ALA A 22 7.59 19.54 -30.84
N ILE A 23 6.25 19.56 -30.69
CA ILE A 23 5.25 20.03 -31.66
C ILE A 23 3.89 19.86 -31.00
N SER A 24 3.43 20.91 -30.33
CA SER A 24 2.04 21.37 -30.37
C SER A 24 1.92 22.61 -29.48
N CYS A 25 2.48 23.72 -29.96
CA CYS A 25 1.98 25.04 -29.55
C CYS A 25 0.57 25.17 -30.13
N ASN A 26 -0.44 24.80 -29.35
CA ASN A 26 -1.79 25.30 -29.55
C ASN A 26 -2.49 25.28 -28.19
N ASP A 27 -2.67 26.48 -27.64
CA ASP A 27 -3.62 26.84 -26.57
C ASP A 27 -4.08 25.73 -25.64
N THR A 28 -3.57 25.72 -24.41
CA THR A 28 -4.38 25.68 -23.18
C THR A 28 -3.48 25.71 -21.95
N ASP A 29 -3.92 26.38 -20.89
CA ASP A 29 -3.43 26.24 -19.52
C ASP A 29 -3.63 24.80 -18.99
N SER A 30 -3.09 23.79 -19.67
CA SER A 30 -3.06 22.43 -19.14
C SER A 30 -1.89 22.35 -18.17
N LEU A 31 -2.16 22.49 -16.87
CA LEU A 31 -1.31 21.94 -15.81
C LEU A 31 -0.92 20.52 -16.25
N LEU A 32 0.36 20.32 -16.57
CA LEU A 32 0.86 19.02 -17.03
C LEU A 32 0.66 18.02 -15.90
N ASP A 33 -0.11 16.96 -16.10
CA ASP A 33 -0.26 15.95 -15.04
C ASP A 33 0.92 14.97 -15.09
N VAL A 34 1.53 14.73 -13.92
CA VAL A 34 2.60 13.76 -13.75
C VAL A 34 2.05 12.60 -12.95
N SER A 35 2.19 11.40 -13.50
CA SER A 35 1.92 10.16 -12.79
C SER A 35 3.22 9.57 -12.24
N VAL A 36 3.22 9.25 -10.95
CA VAL A 36 4.37 8.68 -10.24
C VAL A 36 3.91 7.43 -9.50
N ASP A 37 4.70 6.36 -9.60
CA ASP A 37 4.49 5.15 -8.79
C ASP A 37 4.64 5.52 -7.31
N SER A 38 3.67 5.11 -6.51
CA SER A 38 3.61 5.38 -5.07
C SER A 38 3.39 4.09 -4.29
N THR A 39 3.83 4.10 -3.04
CA THR A 39 3.64 2.98 -2.12
C THR A 39 3.29 3.52 -0.75
N ILE A 40 2.11 3.14 -0.25
CA ILE A 40 1.67 3.38 1.12
C ILE A 40 1.93 2.08 1.87
N SER A 41 2.68 2.12 2.97
CA SER A 41 3.06 0.90 3.67
C SER A 41 3.08 1.11 5.17
N GLU A 42 2.29 0.31 5.87
CA GLU A 42 2.24 0.33 7.32
C GLU A 42 2.51 -1.04 7.92
N SER A 43 3.15 -1.05 9.08
CA SER A 43 3.53 -2.29 9.76
C SER A 43 3.25 -2.21 11.25
N PHE A 44 2.67 -3.27 11.79
CA PHE A 44 2.34 -3.36 13.20
C PHE A 44 2.63 -4.76 13.73
N HIS A 45 2.90 -4.81 15.03
CA HIS A 45 3.41 -5.98 15.73
C HIS A 45 2.43 -6.42 16.80
N VAL A 46 2.15 -7.73 16.85
CA VAL A 46 1.23 -8.33 17.82
C VAL A 46 1.97 -9.42 18.56
N ALA A 47 2.22 -9.18 19.84
CA ALA A 47 2.85 -10.15 20.71
C ALA A 47 2.04 -10.35 22.00
N THR A 48 1.72 -11.60 22.29
CA THR A 48 1.11 -12.01 23.57
C THR A 48 1.69 -13.34 24.01
N ASN A 49 1.78 -13.55 25.32
CA ASN A 49 2.19 -14.85 25.89
C ASN A 49 0.99 -15.65 26.42
N ASP A 50 -0.18 -15.02 26.49
CA ASP A 50 -1.37 -15.58 27.09
C ASP A 50 -2.37 -16.03 26.03
N ALA A 51 -3.11 -17.10 26.33
CA ALA A 51 -4.25 -17.53 25.54
C ALA A 51 -5.40 -16.51 25.65
N GLY A 52 -6.15 -16.35 24.57
CA GLY A 52 -7.32 -15.48 24.51
C GLY A 52 -7.42 -14.69 23.21
N ASP A 53 -8.37 -13.76 23.21
CA ASP A 53 -8.63 -12.86 22.10
C ASP A 53 -7.88 -11.54 22.29
N THR A 54 -7.19 -11.10 21.27
CA THR A 54 -6.49 -9.82 21.22
C THR A 54 -6.93 -9.07 19.97
N LEU A 55 -7.50 -7.88 20.16
CA LEU A 55 -7.80 -6.95 19.07
C LEU A 55 -6.70 -5.88 19.04
N ILE A 56 -6.08 -5.73 17.88
CA ILE A 56 -5.13 -4.65 17.61
C ILE A 56 -5.71 -3.76 16.52
N VAL A 57 -5.59 -2.45 16.69
CA VAL A 57 -6.06 -1.46 15.73
C VAL A 57 -4.88 -0.57 15.36
N GLN A 58 -4.59 -0.51 14.07
CA GLN A 58 -3.60 0.39 13.49
C GLN A 58 -4.31 1.37 12.55
N THR A 59 -4.25 2.65 12.86
CA THR A 59 -4.74 3.69 11.95
C THR A 59 -3.70 3.95 10.87
N ILE A 60 -4.14 3.98 9.62
CA ILE A 60 -3.35 4.31 8.44
C ILE A 60 -3.80 5.68 7.97
N ASP A 61 -2.84 6.59 7.80
CA ASP A 61 -3.07 7.94 7.30
C ASP A 61 -2.38 8.10 5.93
N PRO A 62 -3.15 7.97 4.83
CA PRO A 62 -2.60 8.09 3.48
C PRO A 62 -1.94 9.44 3.20
N SER A 63 -2.30 10.50 3.93
CA SER A 63 -1.74 11.84 3.72
C SER A 63 -0.27 11.92 4.14
N GLU A 64 0.16 11.15 5.14
CA GLU A 64 1.56 11.16 5.60
C GLU A 64 2.50 10.57 4.53
N ASP A 65 2.08 9.51 3.86
CA ASP A 65 2.86 8.87 2.79
C ASP A 65 2.82 9.64 1.45
N LEU A 66 1.86 10.56 1.30
CA LEU A 66 1.62 11.33 0.08
C LEU A 66 1.90 12.83 0.23
N SER A 67 2.53 13.24 1.32
CA SER A 67 2.72 14.65 1.70
C SER A 67 3.44 15.49 0.64
N ASP A 68 4.36 14.89 -0.12
CA ASP A 68 5.11 15.57 -1.19
C ASP A 68 4.22 16.05 -2.36
N TYR A 69 3.01 15.50 -2.44
CA TYR A 69 2.06 15.78 -3.51
C TYR A 69 0.71 16.29 -2.98
N GLU A 70 0.51 16.43 -1.67
CA GLU A 70 -0.79 16.68 -1.01
C GLU A 70 -1.61 17.79 -1.70
N ASP A 71 -1.02 18.97 -1.93
CA ASP A 71 -1.68 20.12 -2.56
C ASP A 71 -1.91 19.99 -4.08
N ARG A 72 -1.36 18.93 -4.70
CA ARG A 72 -1.25 18.76 -6.15
C ARG A 72 -1.87 17.46 -6.65
N ILE A 73 -2.22 16.53 -5.76
CA ILE A 73 -2.85 15.26 -6.11
C ILE A 73 -4.19 15.53 -6.79
N LYS A 74 -4.35 14.99 -7.98
CA LYS A 74 -5.61 14.97 -8.72
C LYS A 74 -6.33 13.65 -8.55
N SER A 75 -5.58 12.55 -8.46
CA SER A 75 -6.14 11.21 -8.29
C SER A 75 -5.09 10.23 -7.77
N PHE A 76 -5.57 9.19 -7.09
CA PHE A 76 -4.80 8.03 -6.70
C PHE A 76 -5.45 6.77 -7.29
N SER A 77 -4.66 5.87 -7.87
CA SER A 77 -5.12 4.57 -8.33
C SER A 77 -4.33 3.46 -7.65
N ALA A 78 -4.98 2.58 -6.90
CA ALA A 78 -4.32 1.36 -6.39
C ALA A 78 -4.25 0.30 -7.50
N GLU A 79 -3.06 -0.23 -7.71
CA GLU A 79 -2.82 -1.35 -8.62
C GLU A 79 -2.86 -2.69 -7.87
N LYS A 80 -2.32 -2.71 -6.65
CA LYS A 80 -2.21 -3.91 -5.82
C LYS A 80 -2.27 -3.51 -4.35
N VAL A 81 -2.98 -4.29 -3.54
CA VAL A 81 -2.87 -4.23 -2.07
C VAL A 81 -2.44 -5.60 -1.57
N THR A 82 -1.40 -5.63 -0.75
CA THR A 82 -0.88 -6.84 -0.13
C THR A 82 -0.90 -6.72 1.38
N ILE A 83 -1.12 -7.86 2.02
CA ILE A 83 -0.94 -8.04 3.45
C ILE A 83 0.06 -9.18 3.62
N THR A 84 1.20 -8.86 4.22
CA THR A 84 2.19 -9.85 4.62
C THR A 84 2.05 -10.09 6.12
N VAL A 85 1.92 -11.34 6.52
CA VAL A 85 1.89 -11.76 7.92
C VAL A 85 3.10 -12.65 8.15
N THR A 86 4.00 -12.21 9.01
CA THR A 86 5.23 -12.91 9.39
C THR A 86 5.09 -13.45 10.80
N ASP A 87 5.34 -14.75 10.96
CA ASP A 87 5.41 -15.38 12.27
C ASP A 87 6.85 -15.35 12.79
N ASN A 88 7.07 -14.61 13.87
CA ASN A 88 8.39 -14.44 14.46
C ASN A 88 8.73 -15.59 15.43
N LEU A 89 7.81 -16.52 15.70
CA LEU A 89 8.07 -17.68 16.55
C LEU A 89 8.76 -18.80 15.77
N SER A 90 9.86 -19.31 16.31
CA SER A 90 10.65 -20.38 15.68
C SER A 90 9.92 -21.73 15.57
N ASN A 91 8.85 -21.94 16.33
CA ASN A 91 8.03 -23.15 16.28
C ASN A 91 6.69 -22.93 15.57
N GLY A 92 6.47 -21.74 15.01
CA GLY A 92 5.18 -21.29 14.52
C GLY A 92 4.19 -20.96 15.64
N ASN A 93 3.10 -20.30 15.26
CA ASN A 93 1.94 -20.00 16.08
C ASN A 93 0.75 -20.87 15.66
N THR A 94 -0.19 -21.03 16.59
CA THR A 94 -1.50 -21.65 16.31
C THR A 94 -2.61 -20.60 16.32
N ALA A 95 -2.26 -19.35 16.07
CA ALA A 95 -3.21 -18.26 16.10
C ALA A 95 -4.16 -18.33 14.90
N SER A 96 -5.39 -17.92 15.17
CA SER A 96 -6.40 -17.59 14.18
C SER A 96 -6.38 -16.08 14.04
N LEU A 97 -6.14 -15.59 12.82
CA LEU A 97 -6.10 -14.16 12.53
C LEU A 97 -7.21 -13.78 11.55
N THR A 98 -8.02 -12.80 11.92
CA THR A 98 -8.93 -12.09 11.02
C THR A 98 -8.46 -10.66 10.88
N LEU A 99 -8.36 -10.17 9.65
CA LEU A 99 -8.01 -8.78 9.37
C LEU A 99 -9.20 -8.05 8.78
N ASN A 100 -9.46 -6.85 9.30
CA ASN A 100 -10.57 -6.03 8.88
C ASN A 100 -10.08 -4.61 8.63
N MET A 101 -10.38 -4.05 7.46
CA MET A 101 -10.24 -2.62 7.21
C MET A 101 -11.59 -1.95 7.42
N SER A 102 -11.60 -0.87 8.18
CA SER A 102 -12.81 -0.10 8.46
C SER A 102 -12.52 1.40 8.46
N ASP A 103 -13.56 2.19 8.21
CA ASP A 103 -13.56 3.64 8.35
C ASP A 103 -13.03 4.10 9.73
N PHE A 104 -12.16 5.12 9.74
CA PHE A 104 -11.63 5.74 10.95
C PHE A 104 -12.73 6.58 11.62
N GLU A 105 -12.70 6.70 12.95
CA GLU A 105 -13.73 7.37 13.77
C GLU A 105 -15.07 6.63 13.95
N ALA A 106 -15.39 5.63 13.13
CA ALA A 106 -16.53 4.78 13.39
C ALA A 106 -16.11 3.58 14.25
N ALA A 107 -16.34 3.67 15.57
CA ALA A 107 -16.14 2.55 16.51
C ALA A 107 -16.83 1.24 16.04
N THR A 108 -17.82 1.34 15.15
CA THR A 108 -18.49 0.25 14.42
C THR A 108 -18.69 0.60 12.94
N GLY A 109 -17.69 1.19 12.28
CA GLY A 109 -17.75 1.55 10.87
C GLY A 109 -18.02 0.35 9.96
N PRO A 110 -18.55 0.59 8.75
CA PRO A 110 -18.66 -0.48 7.76
C PRO A 110 -17.28 -1.04 7.46
N THR A 111 -17.18 -2.37 7.43
CA THR A 111 -15.99 -3.06 6.94
C THR A 111 -15.83 -2.77 5.45
N ILE A 112 -14.69 -2.19 5.10
CA ILE A 112 -14.23 -1.95 3.73
C ILE A 112 -13.76 -3.28 3.12
N TYR A 113 -13.02 -4.07 3.91
CA TYR A 113 -12.55 -5.38 3.47
C TYR A 113 -12.21 -6.27 4.66
N GLU A 114 -12.54 -7.55 4.54
CA GLU A 114 -12.19 -8.58 5.50
C GLU A 114 -11.30 -9.62 4.83
N VAL A 115 -10.12 -9.83 5.39
CA VAL A 115 -9.37 -11.07 5.15
C VAL A 115 -9.95 -12.11 6.09
N GLY A 116 -10.52 -13.15 5.49
CA GLY A 116 -11.06 -14.29 6.24
C GLY A 116 -10.00 -14.97 7.12
N ASN A 117 -10.47 -15.84 8.01
CA ASN A 117 -9.65 -16.47 9.03
C ASN A 117 -8.39 -17.16 8.45
N LEU A 118 -7.23 -16.63 8.80
CA LEU A 118 -5.92 -17.18 8.51
C LEU A 118 -5.54 -18.14 9.64
N LEU A 119 -5.56 -19.43 9.32
CA LEU A 119 -5.18 -20.49 10.24
C LEU A 119 -3.76 -20.96 9.94
N GLN A 120 -2.97 -21.18 10.99
CA GLN A 120 -1.64 -21.79 10.89
C GLN A 120 -0.70 -20.99 9.97
N LEU A 121 -0.47 -19.73 10.34
CA LEU A 121 0.49 -18.86 9.65
C LEU A 121 1.87 -19.53 9.67
N THR A 122 2.44 -19.79 8.49
CA THR A 122 3.84 -20.20 8.35
C THR A 122 4.76 -18.98 8.49
N GLU A 123 6.09 -19.18 8.51
CA GLU A 123 7.11 -18.11 8.68
C GLU A 123 6.75 -16.78 7.99
N GLU A 124 6.26 -16.82 6.75
CA GLU A 124 5.72 -15.66 6.06
C GLU A 124 4.54 -16.07 5.18
N THR A 125 3.44 -15.31 5.25
CA THR A 125 2.23 -15.49 4.43
C THR A 125 1.89 -14.18 3.75
N GLU A 126 1.94 -14.14 2.41
CA GLU A 126 1.46 -13.01 1.62
C GLU A 126 0.02 -13.25 1.16
N ILE A 127 -0.81 -12.22 1.29
CA ILE A 127 -2.22 -12.24 0.97
C ILE A 127 -2.50 -11.08 0.03
N ASP A 128 -2.88 -11.43 -1.20
CA ASP A 128 -3.32 -10.47 -2.18
C ASP A 128 -4.78 -10.10 -1.95
N VAL A 129 -5.07 -8.80 -1.85
CA VAL A 129 -6.44 -8.31 -1.79
C VAL A 129 -7.08 -8.46 -3.19
N PRO A 130 -8.26 -9.09 -3.30
CA PRO A 130 -8.91 -9.30 -4.59
C PRO A 130 -9.32 -7.96 -5.22
N SER A 131 -9.27 -7.88 -6.54
CA SER A 131 -9.58 -6.65 -7.29
C SER A 131 -10.98 -6.09 -7.02
N SER A 132 -11.93 -6.92 -6.59
CA SER A 132 -13.27 -6.47 -6.18
C SER A 132 -13.26 -5.57 -4.93
N ALA A 133 -12.31 -5.80 -4.02
CA ALA A 133 -12.14 -5.00 -2.80
C ALA A 133 -11.18 -3.81 -3.02
N LEU A 134 -10.30 -3.88 -4.03
CA LEU A 134 -9.40 -2.77 -4.36
C LEU A 134 -10.16 -1.48 -4.69
N LEU A 135 -11.31 -1.57 -5.38
CA LEU A 135 -12.09 -0.39 -5.74
C LEU A 135 -12.59 0.37 -4.50
N GLU A 136 -13.03 -0.36 -3.46
CA GLU A 136 -13.52 0.25 -2.23
C GLU A 136 -12.37 0.91 -1.45
N ILE A 137 -11.21 0.26 -1.40
CA ILE A 137 -9.98 0.82 -0.81
C ILE A 137 -9.55 2.08 -1.58
N VAL A 138 -9.57 2.06 -2.91
CA VAL A 138 -9.20 3.22 -3.74
C VAL A 138 -10.12 4.40 -3.49
N ASN A 139 -11.45 4.18 -3.48
CA ASN A 139 -12.40 5.25 -3.22
C ASN A 139 -12.14 5.93 -1.87
N TYR A 140 -11.69 5.16 -0.88
CA TYR A 140 -11.34 5.68 0.44
C TYR A 140 -10.00 6.45 0.44
N LEU A 141 -9.01 5.97 -0.31
CA LEU A 141 -7.74 6.69 -0.47
C LEU A 141 -7.90 7.99 -1.27
N GLU A 142 -8.83 8.05 -2.22
CA GLU A 142 -9.13 9.26 -2.98
C GLU A 142 -9.71 10.39 -2.10
N THR A 143 -10.37 10.07 -0.99
CA THR A 143 -10.80 11.08 0.00
C THR A 143 -9.69 11.49 0.95
N MET A 144 -8.52 10.81 0.90
CA MET A 144 -7.41 10.96 1.85
C MET A 144 -7.84 10.82 3.32
N GLU A 145 -8.94 10.13 3.57
CA GLU A 145 -9.39 9.87 4.92
C GLU A 145 -8.51 8.77 5.54
N LYS A 146 -8.30 8.86 6.85
CA LYS A 146 -7.62 7.82 7.62
C LYS A 146 -8.51 6.58 7.68
N PHE A 147 -7.95 5.38 7.75
CA PHE A 147 -8.72 4.15 8.00
C PHE A 147 -8.04 3.30 9.06
N ASP A 148 -8.82 2.45 9.72
CA ASP A 148 -8.31 1.49 10.70
C ASP A 148 -8.13 0.11 10.07
N LEU A 149 -6.94 -0.45 10.21
CA LEU A 149 -6.66 -1.85 10.03
C LEU A 149 -6.74 -2.55 11.39
N LYS A 150 -7.67 -3.49 11.52
CA LYS A 150 -7.97 -4.24 12.73
C LYS A 150 -7.51 -5.68 12.55
N ALA A 151 -6.77 -6.18 13.53
CA ALA A 151 -6.35 -7.56 13.61
C ALA A 151 -6.97 -8.21 14.84
N ASP A 152 -7.92 -9.12 14.60
CA ASP A 152 -8.51 -9.97 15.61
C ASP A 152 -7.71 -11.27 15.66
N VAL A 153 -6.96 -11.45 16.76
CA VAL A 153 -6.10 -12.61 16.99
C VAL A 153 -6.69 -13.44 18.11
N THR A 154 -7.04 -14.69 17.81
CA THR A 154 -7.43 -15.69 18.81
C THR A 154 -6.35 -16.75 18.91
N THR A 155 -5.88 -17.05 20.12
CA THR A 155 -4.79 -18.01 20.34
C THR A 155 -4.97 -18.83 21.61
N ASP A 156 -4.45 -20.06 21.61
CA ASP A 156 -4.36 -20.95 22.77
C ASP A 156 -2.96 -20.90 23.45
N GLY A 157 -2.07 -20.02 22.98
CA GLY A 157 -0.70 -19.91 23.47
C GLY A 157 0.03 -18.65 22.96
N PRO A 158 1.37 -18.59 23.09
CA PRO A 158 2.13 -17.42 22.66
C PRO A 158 1.95 -17.10 21.18
N VAL A 159 1.93 -15.81 20.86
CA VAL A 159 1.86 -15.26 19.51
C VAL A 159 2.90 -14.16 19.39
N ASP A 160 3.59 -14.13 18.26
CA ASP A 160 4.48 -13.06 17.87
C ASP A 160 4.38 -12.87 16.35
N LEU A 161 3.57 -11.90 15.93
CA LEU A 161 3.22 -11.65 14.53
C LEU A 161 3.62 -10.24 14.12
N THR A 162 4.33 -10.13 13.00
CA THR A 162 4.52 -8.86 12.30
C THR A 162 3.60 -8.83 11.10
N MET A 163 2.74 -7.82 11.01
CA MET A 163 1.89 -7.60 9.86
C MET A 163 2.36 -6.38 9.10
N LYS A 164 2.39 -6.49 7.78
CA LYS A 164 2.73 -5.41 6.86
C LYS A 164 1.63 -5.29 5.82
N PHE A 165 0.97 -4.14 5.83
CA PHE A 165 -0.01 -3.76 4.84
C PHE A 165 0.67 -2.84 3.82
N THR A 166 0.55 -3.14 2.53
CA THR A 166 1.17 -2.36 1.47
C THR A 166 0.19 -2.11 0.33
N ILE A 167 0.04 -0.85 -0.05
CA ILE A 167 -0.72 -0.41 -1.22
C ILE A 167 0.28 0.07 -2.27
N TYR A 168 0.26 -0.57 -3.42
CA TYR A 168 0.96 -0.13 -4.61
C TYR A 168 -0.02 0.62 -5.49
N GLY A 169 0.36 1.81 -5.92
CA GLY A 169 -0.51 2.63 -6.75
C GLY A 169 0.23 3.66 -7.56
N VAL A 170 -0.55 4.44 -8.31
CA VAL A 170 -0.08 5.56 -9.10
C VAL A 170 -0.76 6.82 -8.62
N VAL A 171 0.05 7.81 -8.24
CA VAL A 171 -0.42 9.15 -7.92
C VAL A 171 -0.32 9.99 -9.17
N THR A 172 -1.43 10.60 -9.59
CA THR A 172 -1.42 11.64 -10.61
C THR A 172 -1.53 12.99 -9.93
N ALA A 173 -0.52 13.83 -10.11
CA ALA A 173 -0.46 15.17 -9.53
C ALA A 173 -0.18 16.23 -10.60
N SER A 174 -0.69 17.44 -10.38
CA SER A 174 -0.43 18.59 -11.25
C SER A 174 1.07 18.91 -11.24
N ALA A 175 1.70 19.13 -12.39
CA ALA A 175 3.03 19.70 -12.50
C ALA A 175 2.93 21.21 -12.28
N GLY A 176 3.34 21.65 -11.10
CA GLY A 176 3.50 23.07 -10.76
C GLY A 176 2.94 23.38 -9.37
N SER A 177 3.57 24.23 -8.56
CA SER A 177 4.65 25.20 -8.83
C SER A 177 5.98 24.87 -8.17
#